data_AF-A0A240UPL3-F1
#
_entry.id   AF-A0A240UPL3-F1
#
_cell.length_a   1.000
_cell.length_b   1.000
_cell.length_c   1.000
_cell.angle_alpha   90.00
_cell.angle_beta   90.00
_cell.angle_gamma   90.00
#
_symmetry.space_group_name_H-M   'P 1'
#
loop_
_entity.id
_entity.type
_entity.pdbx_description
1 polymer ?
#
loop_
_entity_poly.entity_id
_entity_poly.type
_entity_poly.pdbx_seq_one_letter_code
_entity_poly.pdbx_strand_id
1 'polypeptide(L)'
;MPRSSEDSLRFRLRATAFFALFNLMFVWLLSLRYLPMVQMPPEALGIIWLVCAWLGGFGTLAFAVWLLPALLSLFLKRRMLIWPCAVLGTLGLGAIWVDTQLFSAVGDHLVDLSGEHKPALSTAQWAITGGGLVLIALVELWLSWRIMARARRITFPVWSLVLLMPVLLMTSVGIDIASDTDQTAALHPQDSDRQALMGEPATPVPEAREAASQRDQNSGPAIDDSADPTERDTTAIPDDVEDTP
;
A
#
# COMPACT_ATOMS: atom_id res chain seq x y z
N MET A 1 -8.70 35.85 -29.25
CA MET A 1 -8.71 36.18 -27.81
C MET A 1 -8.33 34.94 -27.00
N PRO A 2 -7.17 34.85 -26.35
CA PRO A 2 -6.88 33.73 -25.48
C PRO A 2 -7.24 34.10 -24.03
N ARG A 3 -8.30 33.48 -23.48
CA ARG A 3 -8.52 33.45 -22.02
C ARG A 3 -7.52 32.48 -21.42
N SER A 4 -6.37 32.99 -20.99
CA SER A 4 -5.30 32.24 -20.32
C SER A 4 -5.60 31.89 -18.85
N SER A 5 -6.78 32.24 -18.33
CA SER A 5 -7.14 32.03 -16.91
C SER A 5 -7.72 30.65 -16.58
N GLU A 6 -7.93 29.76 -17.56
CA GLU A 6 -8.58 28.45 -17.35
C GLU A 6 -7.60 27.25 -17.22
N ASP A 7 -6.29 27.44 -17.43
CA ASP A 7 -5.26 26.37 -17.32
C ASP A 7 -4.42 26.51 -16.03
N SER A 8 -5.11 26.57 -14.89
CA SER A 8 -4.46 26.54 -13.58
C SER A 8 -3.95 25.12 -13.27
N LEU A 9 -2.79 25.02 -12.62
CA LEU A 9 -2.27 23.76 -12.08
C LEU A 9 -3.30 23.04 -11.20
N ARG A 10 -4.06 23.78 -10.38
CA ARG A 10 -5.14 23.22 -9.55
C ARG A 10 -6.24 22.58 -10.41
N PHE A 11 -6.54 23.16 -11.57
CA PHE A 11 -7.50 22.58 -12.50
C PHE A 11 -6.96 21.31 -13.14
N ARG A 12 -5.69 21.30 -13.58
CA ARG A 12 -5.05 20.10 -14.18
C ARG A 12 -5.00 18.93 -13.21
N LEU A 13 -4.61 19.17 -11.95
CA LEU A 13 -4.62 18.15 -10.90
C LEU A 13 -6.03 17.61 -10.64
N ARG A 14 -7.04 18.50 -10.54
CA ARG A 14 -8.43 18.06 -10.37
C ARG A 14 -8.94 17.28 -11.58
N ALA A 15 -8.51 17.62 -12.79
CA ALA A 15 -8.91 16.93 -14.01
C ALA A 15 -8.31 15.53 -14.11
N THR A 16 -7.03 15.37 -13.79
CA THR A 16 -6.38 14.05 -13.75
C THR A 16 -6.95 13.18 -12.63
N ALA A 17 -7.24 13.77 -11.46
CA ALA A 17 -7.82 13.04 -10.35
C ALA A 17 -9.27 12.64 -10.62
N PHE A 18 -10.06 13.49 -11.28
CA PHE A 18 -11.40 13.14 -11.75
C PHE A 18 -11.37 12.00 -12.80
N PHE A 19 -10.40 12.03 -13.71
CA PHE A 19 -10.17 10.94 -14.66
C PHE A 19 -9.83 9.62 -13.95
N ALA A 20 -8.98 9.65 -12.93
CA ALA A 20 -8.64 8.48 -12.14
C ALA A 20 -9.84 7.93 -11.35
N LEU A 21 -10.66 8.79 -10.75
CA LEU A 21 -11.89 8.36 -10.06
C LEU A 21 -12.90 7.71 -11.02
N PHE A 22 -12.99 8.19 -12.26
CA PHE A 22 -13.86 7.56 -13.25
C PHE A 22 -13.30 6.19 -13.68
N ASN A 23 -12.00 6.09 -13.88
CA ASN A 23 -11.32 4.81 -14.12
C ASN A 23 -11.52 3.83 -12.97
N LEU A 24 -11.47 4.30 -11.72
CA LEU A 24 -11.69 3.49 -10.54
C LEU A 24 -13.08 2.83 -10.54
N MET A 25 -14.11 3.50 -11.07
CA MET A 25 -15.41 2.86 -11.25
C MET A 25 -15.30 1.64 -12.18
N PHE A 26 -14.62 1.77 -13.33
CA PHE A 26 -14.43 0.63 -14.22
C PHE A 26 -13.60 -0.48 -13.58
N VAL A 27 -12.56 -0.14 -12.83
CA VAL A 27 -11.76 -1.11 -12.05
C VAL A 27 -12.64 -1.91 -11.10
N TRP A 28 -13.53 -1.24 -10.36
CA TRP A 28 -14.51 -1.93 -9.52
C TRP A 28 -15.44 -2.82 -10.34
N LEU A 29 -16.04 -2.31 -11.43
CA LEU A 29 -16.90 -3.14 -12.27
C LEU A 29 -16.19 -4.40 -12.83
N LEU A 30 -14.94 -4.27 -13.26
CA LEU A 30 -14.15 -5.39 -13.78
C LEU A 30 -13.77 -6.38 -12.68
N SER A 31 -13.37 -5.87 -11.52
CA SER A 31 -12.96 -6.71 -10.39
C SER A 31 -14.13 -7.43 -9.72
N LEU A 32 -15.39 -7.05 -9.96
CA LEU A 32 -16.54 -7.88 -9.58
C LEU A 32 -16.48 -9.28 -10.21
N ARG A 33 -15.70 -9.47 -11.28
CA ARG A 33 -15.46 -10.79 -11.86
C ARG A 33 -14.70 -11.74 -10.92
N TYR A 34 -13.96 -11.23 -9.93
CA TYR A 34 -13.31 -12.06 -8.91
C TYR A 34 -14.27 -12.51 -7.81
N LEU A 35 -15.37 -11.78 -7.55
CA LEU A 35 -16.27 -12.06 -6.42
C LEU A 35 -16.80 -13.50 -6.38
N PRO A 36 -17.26 -14.11 -7.50
CA PRO A 36 -17.75 -15.49 -7.50
C PRO A 36 -16.68 -16.54 -7.15
N MET A 37 -15.40 -16.17 -7.22
CA MET A 37 -14.26 -17.05 -6.97
C MET A 37 -13.72 -16.87 -5.55
N VAL A 38 -14.10 -15.80 -4.85
CA VAL A 38 -13.78 -15.56 -3.44
C VAL A 38 -14.79 -16.28 -2.56
N GLN A 39 -14.31 -17.00 -1.54
CA GLN A 39 -15.18 -17.57 -0.52
C GLN A 39 -15.78 -16.44 0.30
N MET A 40 -17.09 -16.26 0.21
CA MET A 40 -17.78 -15.16 0.91
C MET A 40 -17.79 -15.43 2.42
N PRO A 41 -17.25 -14.52 3.25
CA PRO A 41 -17.31 -14.68 4.69
C PRO A 41 -18.77 -14.70 5.18
N PRO A 42 -19.15 -15.63 6.05
CA PRO A 42 -20.51 -15.67 6.60
C PRO A 42 -20.74 -14.60 7.68
N GLU A 43 -19.67 -14.08 8.31
CA GLU A 43 -19.79 -13.07 9.35
C GLU A 43 -19.93 -11.65 8.79
N ALA A 44 -20.73 -10.82 9.47
CA ALA A 44 -20.90 -9.41 9.11
C ALA A 44 -19.56 -8.65 9.10
N LEU A 45 -18.65 -8.96 10.04
CA LEU A 45 -17.32 -8.35 10.09
C LEU A 45 -16.46 -8.76 8.88
N GLY A 46 -16.55 -10.02 8.45
CA GLY A 46 -15.85 -10.50 7.25
C GLY A 46 -16.37 -9.85 5.96
N ILE A 47 -17.67 -9.58 5.87
CA ILE A 47 -18.25 -8.82 4.75
C ILE A 47 -17.74 -7.37 4.75
N ILE A 48 -17.69 -6.71 5.91
CA ILE A 48 -17.15 -5.34 6.04
C ILE A 48 -15.68 -5.31 5.63
N TRP A 49 -14.89 -6.26 6.13
CA TRP A 49 -13.49 -6.43 5.73
C TRP A 49 -13.36 -6.57 4.21
N LEU A 50 -14.14 -7.45 3.60
CA LEU A 50 -14.08 -7.71 2.16
C LEU A 50 -14.40 -6.45 1.35
N VAL A 51 -15.45 -5.70 1.74
CA VAL A 51 -15.81 -4.44 1.07
C VAL A 51 -14.72 -3.38 1.25
N CYS A 52 -14.15 -3.24 2.44
CA CYS A 52 -13.07 -2.30 2.71
C CYS A 52 -11.79 -2.68 1.96
N ALA A 53 -11.42 -3.96 1.94
CA ALA A 53 -10.26 -4.48 1.22
C ALA A 53 -10.40 -4.25 -0.28
N TRP A 54 -11.59 -4.54 -0.81
CA TRP A 54 -11.88 -4.39 -2.24
C TRP A 54 -11.91 -2.92 -2.68
N LEU A 55 -12.68 -2.07 -2.00
CA LEU A 55 -12.75 -0.64 -2.34
C LEU A 55 -11.41 0.06 -2.08
N GLY A 56 -10.80 -0.21 -0.93
CA GLY A 56 -9.55 0.41 -0.51
C GLY A 56 -8.34 -0.05 -1.30
N GLY A 57 -8.22 -1.35 -1.61
CA GLY A 57 -7.11 -1.91 -2.37
C GLY A 57 -7.07 -1.37 -3.79
N PHE A 58 -8.16 -1.56 -4.56
CA PHE A 58 -8.24 -1.01 -5.91
C PHE A 58 -8.20 0.52 -5.94
N GLY A 59 -8.82 1.18 -4.95
CA GLY A 59 -8.78 2.62 -4.80
C GLY A 59 -7.36 3.16 -4.57
N THR A 60 -6.59 2.50 -3.71
CA THR A 60 -5.20 2.88 -3.41
C THR A 60 -4.30 2.61 -4.60
N LEU A 61 -4.51 1.50 -5.32
CA LEU A 61 -3.78 1.20 -6.56
C LEU A 61 -4.06 2.26 -7.63
N ALA A 62 -5.33 2.62 -7.84
CA ALA A 62 -5.72 3.68 -8.78
C ALA A 62 -5.12 5.04 -8.37
N PHE A 63 -5.07 5.33 -7.07
CA PHE A 63 -4.40 6.53 -6.54
C PHE A 63 -2.89 6.52 -6.82
N ALA A 64 -2.21 5.41 -6.57
CA ALA A 64 -0.78 5.27 -6.83
C ALA A 64 -0.46 5.49 -8.32
N VAL A 65 -1.24 4.87 -9.23
CA VAL A 65 -1.11 5.08 -10.67
C VAL A 65 -1.42 6.53 -11.06
N TRP A 66 -2.40 7.17 -10.41
CA TRP A 66 -2.75 8.57 -10.64
C TRP A 66 -1.63 9.57 -10.29
N LEU A 67 -0.71 9.22 -9.39
CA LEU A 67 0.43 10.10 -9.09
C LEU A 67 1.29 10.39 -10.32
N LEU A 68 1.34 9.49 -11.30
CA LEU A 68 2.08 9.69 -12.55
C LEU A 68 1.50 10.86 -13.38
N PRO A 69 0.21 10.85 -13.82
CA PRO A 69 -0.36 11.98 -14.54
C PRO A 69 -0.45 13.24 -13.67
N ALA A 70 -0.59 13.11 -12.35
CA ALA A 70 -0.52 14.25 -11.44
C ALA A 70 0.85 14.94 -11.48
N LEU A 71 1.94 14.17 -11.43
CA LEU A 71 3.30 14.67 -11.56
C LEU A 71 3.53 15.29 -12.94
N LEU A 72 3.09 14.63 -14.00
CA LEU A 72 3.15 15.16 -15.37
C LEU A 72 2.41 16.49 -15.51
N SER A 73 1.33 16.70 -14.76
CA SER A 73 0.56 17.95 -14.79
C SER A 73 1.31 19.18 -14.26
N LEU A 74 2.42 18.96 -13.54
CA LEU A 74 3.31 20.04 -13.13
C LEU A 74 4.09 20.62 -14.32
N PHE A 75 4.45 19.78 -15.29
CA PHE A 75 5.31 20.15 -16.42
C PHE A 75 4.55 20.33 -17.73
N LEU A 76 3.44 19.61 -17.93
CA LEU A 76 2.71 19.56 -19.20
C LEU A 76 1.50 20.48 -19.23
N LYS A 77 1.22 21.01 -20.42
CA LYS A 77 -0.02 21.73 -20.71
C LYS A 77 -1.21 20.78 -20.69
N ARG A 78 -2.39 21.31 -20.36
CA ARG A 78 -3.63 20.54 -20.26
C ARG A 78 -3.92 19.63 -21.46
N ARG A 79 -3.71 20.09 -22.70
CA ARG A 79 -3.95 19.26 -23.90
C ARG A 79 -2.94 18.13 -24.10
N MET A 80 -1.72 18.28 -23.56
CA MET A 80 -0.69 17.24 -23.67
C MET A 80 -0.93 16.09 -22.68
N LEU A 81 -1.77 16.30 -21.65
CA LEU A 81 -2.15 15.27 -20.68
C LEU A 81 -3.14 14.23 -21.25
N ILE A 82 -3.71 14.45 -22.44
CA ILE A 82 -4.65 13.50 -23.07
C ILE A 82 -3.98 12.14 -23.26
N TRP A 83 -2.82 12.13 -23.94
CA TRP A 83 -2.08 10.91 -24.25
C TRP A 83 -1.60 10.13 -23.04
N PRO A 84 -0.88 10.72 -22.06
CA PRO A 84 -0.42 9.96 -20.90
C PRO A 84 -1.59 9.43 -20.07
N CYS A 85 -2.69 10.19 -19.90
CA CYS A 85 -3.88 9.68 -19.23
C CYS A 85 -4.51 8.50 -19.99
N ALA A 86 -4.68 8.62 -21.31
CA ALA A 86 -5.25 7.54 -22.13
C ALA A 86 -4.38 6.28 -22.06
N VAL A 87 -3.06 6.41 -22.22
CA VAL A 87 -2.12 5.28 -22.17
C VAL A 87 -2.13 4.63 -20.79
N LEU A 88 -2.02 5.40 -19.72
CA LEU A 88 -2.00 4.85 -18.35
C LEU A 88 -3.35 4.23 -17.97
N GLY A 89 -4.47 4.85 -18.34
CA GLY A 89 -5.80 4.26 -18.17
C GLY A 89 -5.94 2.95 -18.92
N THR A 90 -5.48 2.91 -20.17
CA THR A 90 -5.52 1.68 -21.00
C THR A 90 -4.65 0.59 -20.41
N LEU A 91 -3.45 0.92 -19.95
CA LEU A 91 -2.54 -0.05 -19.32
C LEU A 91 -3.11 -0.57 -18.01
N GLY A 92 -3.63 0.30 -17.15
CA GLY A 92 -4.20 -0.09 -15.86
C GLY A 92 -5.45 -0.96 -16.03
N LEU A 93 -6.42 -0.48 -16.82
CA LEU A 93 -7.68 -1.20 -17.04
C LEU A 93 -7.49 -2.44 -17.90
N GLY A 94 -6.58 -2.38 -18.86
CA GLY A 94 -6.16 -3.50 -19.70
C GLY A 94 -5.47 -4.59 -18.89
N ALA A 95 -4.60 -4.24 -17.93
CA ALA A 95 -3.98 -5.22 -17.03
C ALA A 95 -5.03 -5.96 -16.21
N ILE A 96 -6.00 -5.25 -15.62
CA ILE A 96 -7.09 -5.88 -14.87
C ILE A 96 -7.97 -6.75 -15.78
N TRP A 97 -8.31 -6.26 -16.98
CA TRP A 97 -9.07 -7.04 -17.95
C TRP A 97 -8.36 -8.35 -18.31
N VAL A 98 -7.08 -8.29 -18.66
CA VAL A 98 -6.29 -9.48 -18.97
C VAL A 98 -6.18 -10.42 -17.75
N ASP A 99 -5.92 -9.87 -16.56
CA ASP A 99 -5.84 -10.64 -15.32
C ASP A 99 -7.14 -11.40 -15.04
N THR A 100 -8.30 -10.72 -15.11
CA THR A 100 -9.60 -11.39 -14.88
C THR A 100 -9.93 -12.46 -15.92
N GLN A 101 -9.45 -12.32 -17.15
CA GLN A 101 -9.63 -13.33 -18.22
C GLN A 101 -8.74 -14.55 -17.99
N LEU A 102 -7.52 -14.32 -17.51
CA LEU A 102 -6.56 -15.37 -17.19
C LEU A 102 -6.95 -16.12 -15.93
N PHE A 103 -7.29 -15.40 -14.86
CA PHE A 103 -7.76 -15.96 -13.61
C PHE A 103 -9.00 -16.83 -13.82
N SER A 104 -9.92 -16.39 -14.68
CA SER A 104 -11.09 -17.19 -15.08
C SER A 104 -10.76 -18.45 -15.89
N ALA A 105 -9.60 -18.51 -16.55
CA ALA A 105 -9.22 -19.63 -17.40
C ALA A 105 -8.31 -20.65 -16.68
N VAL A 106 -7.53 -20.19 -15.68
CA VAL A 106 -6.41 -20.95 -15.10
C VAL A 106 -6.45 -20.97 -13.57
N GLY A 107 -7.14 -20.01 -12.94
CA GLY A 107 -7.15 -19.84 -11.48
C GLY A 107 -5.99 -19.02 -10.93
N ASP A 108 -5.04 -18.61 -11.78
CA ASP A 108 -3.84 -17.85 -11.38
C ASP A 108 -3.91 -16.39 -11.84
N HIS A 109 -3.34 -15.50 -11.03
CA HIS A 109 -3.17 -14.09 -11.39
C HIS A 109 -2.01 -13.91 -12.37
N LEU A 110 -2.02 -12.81 -13.13
CA LEU A 110 -1.00 -12.45 -14.10
C LEU A 110 0.40 -12.36 -13.47
N VAL A 111 0.49 -11.98 -12.19
CA VAL A 111 1.75 -11.88 -11.44
C VAL A 111 2.37 -13.26 -11.13
N ASP A 112 1.56 -14.31 -11.08
CA ASP A 112 1.98 -15.67 -10.68
C ASP A 112 2.38 -16.55 -11.88
N LEU A 113 2.30 -16.00 -13.10
CA LEU A 113 2.67 -16.66 -14.38
C LEU A 113 4.16 -17.04 -14.52
N SER A 114 4.97 -16.96 -13.47
CA SER A 114 6.39 -17.36 -13.50
C SER A 114 6.60 -18.88 -13.56
N GLY A 115 5.56 -19.69 -13.38
CA GLY A 115 5.60 -21.15 -13.41
C GLY A 115 5.73 -21.76 -14.82
N GLU A 116 6.10 -23.06 -14.88
CA GLU A 116 6.25 -23.82 -16.13
C GLU A 116 4.93 -23.97 -16.92
N HIS A 117 3.78 -23.80 -16.25
CA HIS A 117 2.46 -23.84 -16.87
C HIS A 117 2.15 -22.52 -17.57
N LYS A 118 2.40 -22.45 -18.88
CA LYS A 118 1.94 -21.36 -19.73
C LYS A 118 0.51 -21.64 -20.16
N PRO A 119 -0.49 -20.92 -19.65
CA PRO A 119 -1.86 -21.18 -20.04
C PRO A 119 -2.09 -20.82 -21.51
N ALA A 120 -2.62 -21.79 -22.26
CA ALA A 120 -2.97 -21.62 -23.66
C ALA A 120 -4.40 -21.08 -23.75
N LEU A 121 -4.54 -19.77 -23.94
CA LEU A 121 -5.83 -19.18 -24.31
C LEU A 121 -6.23 -19.66 -25.71
N SER A 122 -7.49 -20.05 -25.88
CA SER A 122 -8.06 -20.34 -27.19
C SER A 122 -8.09 -19.10 -28.09
N THR A 123 -8.17 -19.31 -29.42
CA THR A 123 -8.28 -18.21 -30.40
C THR A 123 -9.46 -17.28 -30.09
N ALA A 124 -10.59 -17.83 -29.62
CA ALA A 124 -11.75 -17.04 -29.23
C ALA A 124 -11.46 -16.18 -28.00
N GLN A 125 -10.76 -16.71 -26.98
CA GLN A 125 -10.34 -15.94 -25.81
C GLN A 125 -9.37 -14.83 -26.18
N TRP A 126 -8.40 -15.08 -27.06
CA TRP A 126 -7.52 -14.04 -27.58
C TRP A 126 -8.28 -12.94 -28.32
N ALA A 127 -9.27 -13.30 -29.15
CA ALA A 127 -10.10 -12.34 -29.85
C ALA A 127 -10.94 -11.48 -28.89
N ILE A 128 -11.53 -12.09 -27.85
CA ILE A 128 -12.27 -11.38 -26.80
C ILE A 128 -11.34 -10.45 -26.01
N THR A 129 -10.19 -10.96 -25.59
CA THR A 129 -9.23 -10.18 -24.79
C THR A 129 -8.70 -9.00 -25.60
N GLY A 130 -8.28 -9.23 -26.85
CA GLY A 130 -7.80 -8.18 -27.75
C GLY A 130 -8.88 -7.17 -28.12
N GLY A 131 -10.10 -7.63 -28.44
CA GLY A 131 -11.25 -6.75 -28.71
C GLY A 131 -11.61 -5.88 -27.51
N GLY A 132 -11.61 -6.46 -26.30
CA GLY A 132 -11.80 -5.73 -25.06
C GLY A 132 -10.72 -4.67 -24.81
N LEU A 133 -9.44 -5.00 -25.06
CA LEU A 133 -8.34 -4.06 -24.91
C LEU A 133 -8.45 -2.87 -25.88
N VAL A 134 -8.84 -3.12 -27.14
CA VAL A 134 -9.10 -2.07 -28.12
C VAL A 134 -10.27 -1.18 -27.67
N LEU A 135 -11.36 -1.78 -27.19
CA LEU A 135 -12.50 -1.03 -26.67
C LEU A 135 -12.11 -0.15 -25.49
N ILE A 136 -11.35 -0.69 -24.53
CA ILE A 136 -10.79 0.05 -23.40
C ILE A 136 -9.95 1.23 -23.90
N ALA A 137 -9.03 1.00 -24.84
CA ALA A 137 -8.18 2.06 -25.38
C ALA A 137 -8.99 3.20 -26.02
N LEU A 138 -10.05 2.87 -26.76
CA LEU A 138 -10.95 3.87 -27.36
C LEU A 138 -11.74 4.64 -26.30
N VAL A 139 -12.24 3.95 -25.27
CA VAL A 139 -12.97 4.58 -24.15
C VAL A 139 -12.05 5.51 -23.36
N GLU A 140 -10.83 5.08 -23.04
CA GLU A 140 -9.85 5.89 -22.30
C GLU A 140 -9.36 7.10 -23.10
N LEU A 141 -9.15 6.94 -24.41
CA LEU A 141 -8.85 8.06 -25.29
C LEU A 141 -10.01 9.05 -25.38
N TRP A 142 -11.24 8.55 -25.52
CA TRP A 142 -12.43 9.39 -25.54
C TRP A 142 -12.61 10.14 -24.21
N LEU A 143 -12.45 9.45 -23.09
CA LEU A 143 -12.64 10.00 -21.74
C LEU A 143 -11.58 11.06 -21.43
N SER A 144 -10.30 10.75 -21.69
CA SER A 144 -9.19 11.69 -21.51
C SER A 144 -9.36 12.93 -22.39
N TRP A 145 -9.75 12.77 -23.66
CA TRP A 145 -10.10 13.90 -24.53
C TRP A 145 -11.29 14.69 -23.99
N ARG A 146 -12.36 14.02 -23.55
CA ARG A 146 -13.59 14.66 -23.07
C ARG A 146 -13.33 15.52 -21.84
N ILE A 147 -12.48 15.07 -20.93
CA ILE A 147 -12.10 15.78 -19.70
C ILE A 147 -11.07 16.87 -20.04
N MET A 148 -9.95 16.51 -20.66
CA MET A 148 -8.83 17.42 -20.86
C MET A 148 -9.01 18.41 -22.01
N ALA A 149 -9.82 18.14 -23.03
CA ALA A 149 -10.08 19.10 -24.10
C ALA A 149 -11.35 19.94 -23.86
N ARG A 150 -12.37 19.39 -23.17
CA ARG A 150 -13.72 19.98 -23.15
C ARG A 150 -14.26 20.36 -21.77
N ALA A 151 -13.74 19.83 -20.66
CA ALA A 151 -14.23 20.21 -19.32
C ALA A 151 -13.87 21.66 -19.00
N ARG A 152 -14.82 22.49 -18.54
CA ARG A 152 -14.52 23.88 -18.15
C ARG A 152 -14.41 24.05 -16.64
N ARG A 153 -15.16 23.25 -15.87
CA ARG A 153 -15.13 23.20 -14.41
C ARG A 153 -15.42 21.79 -13.93
N ILE A 154 -14.83 21.41 -12.81
CA ILE A 154 -15.09 20.17 -12.08
C ILE A 154 -15.46 20.59 -10.66
N THR A 155 -16.74 20.52 -10.29
CA THR A 155 -17.26 20.89 -8.95
C THR A 155 -17.20 19.75 -7.96
N PHE A 156 -16.85 18.55 -8.41
CA PHE A 156 -16.84 17.32 -7.64
C PHE A 156 -15.79 17.36 -6.50
N PRO A 157 -16.08 16.78 -5.31
CA PRO A 157 -15.17 16.73 -4.16
C PRO A 157 -14.10 15.63 -4.35
N VAL A 158 -13.29 15.80 -5.40
CA VAL A 158 -12.30 14.82 -5.85
C VAL A 158 -11.33 14.42 -4.74
N TRP A 159 -10.86 15.39 -3.95
CA TRP A 159 -9.87 15.15 -2.90
C TRP A 159 -10.40 14.28 -1.75
N SER A 160 -11.66 14.46 -1.36
CA SER A 160 -12.27 13.65 -0.29
C SER A 160 -12.36 12.19 -0.70
N LEU A 161 -12.75 11.92 -1.95
CA LEU A 161 -12.82 10.55 -2.47
C LEU A 161 -11.45 9.92 -2.65
N VAL A 162 -10.48 10.68 -3.13
CA VAL A 162 -9.10 10.21 -3.26
C VAL A 162 -8.52 9.82 -1.90
N LEU A 163 -8.73 10.64 -0.86
CA LEU A 163 -8.23 10.37 0.50
C LEU A 163 -9.01 9.26 1.21
N LEU A 164 -10.26 9.02 0.83
CA LEU A 164 -11.07 7.94 1.39
C LEU A 164 -10.49 6.56 1.03
N MET A 165 -9.88 6.39 -0.14
CA MET A 165 -9.37 5.09 -0.60
C MET A 165 -8.30 4.47 0.31
N PRO A 166 -7.20 5.17 0.66
CA PRO A 166 -6.21 4.63 1.59
C PRO A 166 -6.78 4.43 2.99
N VAL A 167 -7.73 5.26 3.43
CA VAL A 167 -8.41 5.07 4.73
C VAL A 167 -9.18 3.76 4.74
N LEU A 168 -9.92 3.43 3.68
CA LEU A 168 -10.62 2.15 3.55
C LEU A 168 -9.64 0.96 3.57
N LEU A 169 -8.48 1.10 2.92
CA LEU A 169 -7.44 0.07 2.95
C LEU A 169 -6.87 -0.11 4.35
N MET A 170 -6.54 0.99 5.05
CA MET A 170 -6.06 0.93 6.43
C MET A 170 -7.09 0.31 7.38
N THR A 171 -8.38 0.62 7.20
CA THR A 171 -9.47 -0.02 7.94
C THR A 171 -9.50 -1.53 7.71
N SER A 172 -9.37 -1.98 6.45
CA SER A 172 -9.33 -3.41 6.13
C SER A 172 -8.16 -4.12 6.81
N VAL A 173 -6.94 -3.54 6.71
CA VAL A 173 -5.75 -4.09 7.38
C VAL A 173 -5.92 -4.11 8.90
N GLY A 174 -6.54 -3.08 9.47
CA GLY A 174 -6.84 -3.04 10.92
C GLY A 174 -7.79 -4.14 11.37
N ILE A 175 -8.82 -4.46 10.57
CA ILE A 175 -9.73 -5.58 10.85
C ILE A 175 -8.97 -6.91 10.77
N ASP A 176 -8.12 -7.08 9.76
CA ASP A 176 -7.32 -8.29 9.54
C ASP A 176 -6.44 -8.59 10.75
N ILE A 177 -5.65 -7.60 11.19
CA ILE A 177 -4.78 -7.69 12.36
C ILE A 177 -5.58 -8.02 13.63
N ALA A 178 -6.73 -7.37 13.84
CA ALA A 178 -7.57 -7.62 15.01
C ALA A 178 -8.12 -9.06 15.02
N SER A 179 -8.56 -9.55 13.86
CA SER A 179 -9.06 -10.93 13.75
C SER A 179 -7.96 -11.97 13.95
N ASP A 180 -6.74 -11.70 13.50
CA ASP A 180 -5.59 -12.59 13.69
C ASP A 180 -5.15 -12.63 15.16
N THR A 181 -5.21 -11.49 15.86
CA THR A 181 -4.96 -11.45 17.31
C THR A 181 -6.00 -12.26 18.12
N ASP A 182 -7.26 -12.24 17.70
CA ASP A 182 -8.31 -13.04 18.36
C ASP A 182 -8.12 -14.54 18.11
N GLN A 183 -7.73 -14.93 16.89
CA GLN A 183 -7.45 -16.33 16.54
C GLN A 183 -6.20 -16.86 17.26
N THR A 184 -5.12 -16.08 17.29
CA THR A 184 -3.91 -16.44 18.02
C THR A 184 -4.15 -16.54 19.53
N ALA A 185 -4.95 -15.65 20.12
CA ALA A 185 -5.37 -15.77 21.52
C ALA A 185 -6.20 -17.04 21.79
N ALA A 186 -7.07 -17.43 20.85
CA ALA A 186 -7.88 -18.64 20.95
C ALA A 186 -7.10 -19.96 20.78
N LEU A 187 -5.91 -19.92 20.17
CA LEU A 187 -5.02 -21.07 20.00
C LEU A 187 -4.03 -21.26 21.16
N HIS A 188 -3.81 -20.21 21.98
CA HIS A 188 -2.96 -20.25 23.18
C HIS A 188 -3.70 -20.18 24.55
N PRO A 189 -4.91 -20.76 24.75
CA PRO A 189 -5.59 -20.70 26.05
C PRO A 189 -4.85 -21.48 27.14
N GLN A 190 -4.02 -22.46 26.75
CA GLN A 190 -3.22 -23.25 27.68
C GLN A 190 -2.06 -22.49 28.34
N ASP A 191 -1.58 -21.39 27.75
CA ASP A 191 -0.47 -20.62 28.34
C ASP A 191 -0.96 -19.72 29.48
N SER A 192 -2.18 -19.18 29.38
CA SER A 192 -2.86 -18.52 30.50
C SER A 192 -3.18 -19.48 31.65
N ASP A 193 -3.59 -20.71 31.34
CA ASP A 193 -3.83 -21.75 32.35
C ASP A 193 -2.52 -22.25 32.98
N ARG A 194 -1.44 -22.39 32.20
CA ARG A 194 -0.10 -22.72 32.72
C ARG A 194 0.44 -21.63 33.64
N GLN A 195 0.19 -20.36 33.33
CA GLN A 195 0.60 -19.23 34.16
C GLN A 195 -0.22 -19.13 35.44
N ALA A 196 -1.51 -19.53 35.40
CA ALA A 196 -2.34 -19.70 36.58
C ALA A 196 -1.96 -20.94 37.42
N LEU A 197 -1.52 -22.04 36.78
CA LEU A 197 -1.03 -23.25 37.45
C LEU A 197 0.39 -23.12 38.03
N MET A 198 1.22 -22.21 37.53
CA MET A 198 2.55 -21.94 38.08
C MET A 198 2.52 -21.13 39.39
N GLY A 199 1.33 -20.75 39.87
CA GLY A 199 1.17 -20.02 41.14
C GLY A 199 1.81 -18.64 41.12
N GLU A 200 1.51 -17.82 42.13
CA GLU A 200 2.25 -16.56 42.35
C GLU A 200 3.77 -16.81 42.27
N PRO A 201 4.55 -15.85 41.72
CA PRO A 201 6.00 -15.98 41.67
C PRO A 201 6.49 -16.34 43.07
N ALA A 202 7.12 -17.51 43.17
CA ALA A 202 7.58 -18.06 44.44
C ALA A 202 8.26 -16.95 45.23
N THR A 203 7.68 -16.62 46.39
CA THR A 203 8.30 -15.68 47.32
C THR A 203 9.77 -16.09 47.46
N PRO A 204 10.72 -15.14 47.32
CA PRO A 204 12.13 -15.49 47.23
C PRO A 204 12.51 -16.31 48.47
N VAL A 205 13.03 -17.51 48.21
CA VAL A 205 13.53 -18.44 49.23
C VAL A 205 14.41 -17.66 50.21
N PRO A 206 14.30 -17.86 51.54
CA PRO A 206 15.07 -17.11 52.54
C PRO A 206 16.58 -17.06 52.26
N GLU A 207 17.14 -18.11 51.66
CA GLU A 207 18.53 -18.17 51.20
C GLU A 207 18.92 -17.07 50.21
N ALA A 208 18.00 -16.64 49.32
CA ALA A 208 18.26 -15.56 48.37
C ALA A 208 18.34 -14.18 49.06
N ARG A 209 17.64 -13.99 50.19
CA ARG A 209 17.76 -12.77 51.01
C ARG A 209 19.06 -12.74 51.81
N GLU A 210 19.53 -13.89 52.29
CA GLU A 210 20.84 -13.99 52.99
C GLU A 210 22.02 -13.82 52.03
N ALA A 211 21.93 -14.38 50.82
CA ALA A 211 22.95 -14.18 49.78
C ALA A 211 23.05 -12.72 49.31
N ALA A 212 21.92 -11.99 49.28
CA ALA A 212 21.91 -10.57 48.95
C ALA A 212 22.50 -9.69 50.07
N SER A 213 22.29 -10.04 51.35
CA SER A 213 22.84 -9.25 52.47
C SER A 213 24.34 -9.45 52.65
N GLN A 214 24.87 -10.65 52.35
CA GLN A 214 26.31 -10.90 52.37
C GLN A 214 27.06 -10.18 51.23
N ARG A 215 26.40 -9.96 50.08
CA ARG A 215 26.99 -9.24 48.96
C ARG A 215 27.17 -7.75 49.24
N ASP A 216 26.28 -7.16 50.03
CA ASP A 216 26.31 -5.73 50.38
C ASP A 216 27.39 -5.40 51.44
N GLN A 217 27.75 -6.37 52.29
CA GLN A 217 28.78 -6.20 53.32
C GLN A 217 30.22 -6.36 52.81
N ASN A 218 30.42 -6.90 51.60
CA ASN A 218 31.74 -7.24 51.08
C ASN A 218 32.22 -6.32 49.95
N SER A 219 31.58 -5.15 49.78
CA SER A 219 32.02 -4.13 48.84
C SER A 219 33.31 -3.47 49.35
N GLY A 220 34.42 -3.76 48.66
CA GLY A 220 35.74 -3.15 48.85
C GLY A 220 35.76 -1.63 48.61
N PRO A 221 36.96 -0.99 48.69
CA PRO A 221 37.09 0.43 48.94
C PRO A 221 36.40 1.27 47.84
N ALA A 222 35.65 2.27 48.30
CA ALA A 222 34.92 3.21 47.47
C ALA A 222 35.84 3.82 46.41
N ILE A 223 35.45 3.66 45.14
CA ILE A 223 36.06 4.37 44.02
C ILE A 223 35.68 5.84 44.18
N ASP A 224 36.69 6.69 44.35
CA ASP A 224 36.58 8.14 44.45
C ASP A 224 36.36 8.72 43.05
N ASP A 225 35.11 9.03 42.71
CA ASP A 225 34.68 9.59 41.42
C ASP A 225 35.01 11.09 41.25
N SER A 226 36.03 11.62 41.93
CA SER A 226 36.42 13.04 41.85
C SER A 226 37.32 13.40 40.64
N ALA A 227 37.49 12.52 39.66
CA ALA A 227 38.25 12.82 38.44
C ALA A 227 37.38 13.52 37.37
N ASP A 228 37.63 14.82 37.20
CA ASP A 228 37.03 15.71 36.18
C ASP A 228 37.44 15.28 34.75
N PRO A 229 36.48 15.00 33.83
CA PRO A 229 36.77 14.46 32.51
C PRO A 229 37.23 15.50 31.45
N THR A 230 37.61 16.72 31.85
CA THR A 230 37.90 17.80 30.88
C THR A 230 39.37 18.02 30.49
N GLU A 231 40.35 17.32 31.07
CA GLU A 231 41.73 17.35 30.56
C GLU A 231 41.94 16.36 29.39
N ARG A 232 41.59 16.81 28.18
CA ARG A 232 41.95 16.13 26.94
C ARG A 232 43.33 16.62 26.48
N ASP A 233 44.34 15.78 26.71
CA ASP A 233 45.72 15.94 26.27
C ASP A 233 45.80 15.94 24.73
N THR A 234 46.10 17.11 24.15
CA THR A 234 46.33 17.28 22.71
C THR A 234 47.82 17.39 22.43
N THR A 235 48.55 16.28 22.52
CA THR A 235 49.91 16.22 22.00
C THR A 235 50.20 14.86 21.39
N ALA A 236 49.89 14.70 20.09
CA ALA A 236 50.67 13.87 19.15
C ALA A 236 50.03 13.89 17.75
N ILE A 237 50.61 14.70 16.86
CA ILE A 237 50.61 14.50 15.40
C ILE A 237 51.99 13.92 15.05
N PRO A 238 52.05 12.92 14.15
CA PRO A 238 52.80 13.08 12.89
C PRO A 238 51.95 12.56 11.71
N ASP A 239 51.63 13.34 10.67
CA ASP A 239 52.48 13.75 9.52
C ASP A 239 53.34 12.62 8.95
N ASP A 240 52.84 11.99 7.88
CA ASP A 240 53.57 11.36 6.76
C ASP A 240 52.52 11.13 5.63
N VAL A 241 52.49 11.92 4.55
CA VAL A 241 53.32 11.84 3.32
C VAL A 241 53.25 10.46 2.65
N GLU A 242 52.55 10.34 1.52
CA GLU A 242 53.20 10.05 0.22
C GLU A 242 52.22 10.12 -0.96
N ASP A 243 52.70 10.78 -2.00
CA ASP A 243 52.10 11.01 -3.31
C ASP A 243 52.42 9.86 -4.29
N THR A 244 51.66 9.83 -5.40
CA THR A 244 51.98 9.32 -6.75
C THR A 244 51.84 7.82 -7.07
N PRO A 245 51.76 7.45 -8.37
CA PRO A 245 51.46 8.23 -9.60
C PRO A 245 50.16 7.83 -10.32
#